data_AF-A0A938M5V7-F1
#
_entry.id   AF-A0A938M5V7-F1
#
_cell.length_a   1.000
_cell.length_b   1.000
_cell.length_c   1.000
_cell.angle_alpha   90.00
_cell.angle_beta   90.00
_cell.angle_gamma   90.00
#
_symmetry.space_group_name_H-M   'P 1'
#
loop_
_entity.id
_entity.type
_entity.pdbx_description
1 polymer ?
#
loop_
_entity_poly.entity_id
_entity_poly.type
_entity_poly.pdbx_seq_one_letter_code
_entity_poly.pdbx_strand_id
1 'polypeptide(L)'
;VLVEKPTTTPSTLTALDARTGETKWTAATTHPFRMFKVDGGLRIRGYDDWVAYCAELDLLLTGKAGSVSALEAQTGNPVWQAKLSGLPIMLRGKTFLNQSGILFDTATGQPLRTDPLIKGSGGCNYAVASEHLILLRHHTAAYIEIATGRMEHLLNIRSGCSNSLIAADGLLNAPNFSVGCVCNYPLQTFYAMSPMPEVADWSRP
;
A
#
# COMPACT_ATOMS: atom_id res chain seq x y z
N VAL A 1 9.71 -9.16 38.55
CA VAL A 1 9.78 -10.30 37.62
C VAL A 1 9.94 -9.74 36.22
N LEU A 2 11.14 -9.81 35.64
CA LEU A 2 11.34 -9.43 34.25
C LEU A 2 10.72 -10.55 33.40
N VAL A 3 9.56 -10.31 32.81
CA VAL A 3 8.96 -11.24 31.86
C VAL A 3 9.87 -11.28 30.64
N GLU A 4 10.39 -12.46 30.33
CA GLU A 4 11.22 -12.66 29.15
C GLU A 4 10.40 -12.34 27.90
N LYS A 5 10.93 -11.48 27.02
CA LYS A 5 10.18 -10.99 25.87
C LYS A 5 10.05 -12.11 24.83
N PRO A 6 8.87 -12.32 24.22
CA PRO A 6 8.73 -13.27 23.13
C PRO A 6 9.65 -12.90 21.97
N THR A 7 10.21 -13.88 21.28
CA THR A 7 10.97 -13.66 20.04
C THR A 7 10.05 -13.51 18.82
N THR A 8 8.85 -14.09 18.90
CA THR A 8 7.84 -14.08 17.83
C THR A 8 6.46 -13.75 18.37
N THR A 9 5.54 -13.41 17.47
CA THR A 9 4.13 -13.15 17.77
C THR A 9 3.27 -13.70 16.63
N PRO A 10 2.19 -14.43 16.94
CA PRO A 10 1.25 -14.88 15.92
C PRO A 10 0.34 -13.72 15.46
N SER A 11 -0.02 -13.74 14.19
CA SER A 11 -1.12 -12.98 13.61
C SER A 11 -2.19 -13.98 13.19
N THR A 12 -3.40 -13.83 13.72
CA THR A 12 -4.50 -14.77 13.47
C THR A 12 -5.41 -14.22 12.39
N LEU A 13 -5.67 -15.02 11.37
CA LEU A 13 -6.62 -14.74 10.29
C LEU A 13 -7.84 -15.61 10.53
N THR A 14 -9.02 -14.99 10.48
CA THR A 14 -10.29 -15.70 10.67
C THR A 14 -11.22 -15.32 9.54
N ALA A 15 -11.67 -16.32 8.79
CA ALA A 15 -12.74 -16.13 7.81
C ALA A 15 -14.08 -16.45 8.46
N LEU A 16 -15.00 -15.50 8.35
CA LEU A 16 -16.33 -15.60 8.90
C LEU A 16 -17.36 -15.65 7.77
N ASP A 17 -18.45 -16.37 7.97
CA ASP A 17 -19.64 -16.17 7.16
C ASP A 17 -20.19 -14.76 7.39
N ALA A 18 -20.33 -13.99 6.31
CA ALA A 18 -20.74 -12.59 6.41
C ALA A 18 -22.17 -12.41 6.99
N ARG A 19 -23.02 -13.42 6.89
CA ARG A 19 -24.41 -13.37 7.37
C ARG A 19 -24.55 -13.92 8.78
N THR A 20 -23.94 -15.07 9.08
CA THR A 20 -24.10 -15.74 10.39
C THR A 20 -23.01 -15.36 11.40
N GLY A 21 -21.86 -14.88 10.93
CA GLY A 21 -20.67 -14.66 11.76
C GLY A 21 -19.97 -15.97 12.17
N GLU A 22 -20.39 -17.12 11.66
CA GLU A 22 -19.75 -18.40 11.96
C GLU A 22 -18.36 -18.48 11.31
N THR A 23 -17.40 -19.00 12.05
CA THR A 23 -16.04 -19.22 11.54
C THR A 23 -16.05 -20.34 10.50
N LYS A 24 -15.63 -20.00 9.27
CA LYS A 24 -15.38 -20.97 8.20
C LYS A 24 -14.02 -21.63 8.34
N TRP A 25 -13.00 -20.82 8.62
CA TRP A 25 -11.65 -21.30 8.88
C TRP A 25 -10.85 -20.26 9.68
N THR A 26 -9.80 -20.75 10.33
CA THR A 26 -8.80 -19.92 11.02
C THR A 26 -7.41 -20.35 10.57
N ALA A 27 -6.54 -19.39 10.33
CA ALA A 27 -5.13 -19.61 10.04
C ALA A 27 -4.27 -18.70 10.93
N ALA A 28 -2.99 -19.05 11.10
CA ALA A 28 -2.06 -18.22 11.85
C ALA A 28 -0.74 -18.06 11.06
N THR A 29 -0.23 -16.84 11.02
CA THR A 29 1.12 -16.54 10.53
C THR A 29 1.99 -16.09 11.69
N THR A 30 3.26 -16.48 11.69
CA THR A 30 4.20 -16.12 12.76
C THR A 30 5.14 -15.03 12.28
N HIS A 31 5.27 -13.98 13.09
CA HIS A 31 6.11 -12.82 12.77
C HIS A 31 7.09 -12.53 13.90
N PRO A 32 8.21 -11.83 13.63
CA PRO A 32 9.09 -11.33 14.68
C PRO A 32 8.32 -10.47 15.67
N PHE A 33 8.61 -10.61 16.96
CA PHE A 33 8.02 -9.74 17.99
C PHE A 33 8.45 -8.28 17.74
N ARG A 34 7.46 -7.38 17.60
CA ARG A 34 7.74 -5.97 17.35
C ARG A 34 8.05 -5.25 18.67
N MET A 35 9.22 -4.65 18.74
CA MET A 35 9.50 -3.58 19.71
C MET A 35 9.15 -2.25 19.06
N PHE A 36 8.23 -1.49 19.66
CA PHE A 36 8.00 -0.11 19.23
C PHE A 36 9.28 0.70 19.46
N LYS A 37 9.88 1.15 18.37
CA LYS A 37 10.99 2.11 18.39
C LYS A 37 10.44 3.49 18.06
N VAL A 38 11.07 4.54 18.57
CA VAL A 38 10.68 5.94 18.33
C VAL A 38 11.15 6.37 16.93
N ASP A 39 10.72 5.63 15.91
CA ASP A 39 11.28 5.71 14.56
C ASP A 39 10.28 6.33 13.56
N GLY A 40 9.55 7.38 13.94
CA GLY A 40 8.71 8.16 13.00
C GLY A 40 7.48 7.42 12.40
N GLY A 41 6.47 8.18 11.97
CA GLY A 41 5.16 7.65 11.58
C GLY A 41 5.14 6.69 10.38
N LEU A 42 6.05 6.84 9.41
CA LEU A 42 6.11 5.97 8.23
C LEU A 42 6.60 4.55 8.56
N ARG A 43 7.46 4.40 9.57
CA ARG A 43 7.90 3.08 10.05
C ARG A 43 6.87 2.42 10.95
N ILE A 44 5.72 3.05 11.20
CA ILE A 44 4.65 2.38 11.95
C ILE A 44 3.93 1.37 11.06
N ARG A 45 3.64 1.75 9.82
CA ARG A 45 2.71 1.03 8.91
C ARG A 45 3.24 -0.30 8.38
N GLY A 46 4.54 -0.42 8.14
CA GLY A 46 5.14 -1.67 7.64
C GLY A 46 5.17 -2.80 8.67
N TYR A 47 4.78 -2.54 9.92
CA TYR A 47 4.83 -3.47 11.04
C TYR A 47 3.45 -3.81 11.63
N ASP A 48 2.39 -3.24 11.06
CA ASP A 48 1.02 -3.59 11.41
C ASP A 48 0.56 -4.78 10.56
N ASP A 49 -0.40 -5.53 11.09
CA ASP A 49 -1.04 -6.61 10.33
C ASP A 49 -1.91 -6.02 9.23
N TRP A 50 -1.83 -6.60 8.04
CA TRP A 50 -2.68 -6.23 6.92
C TRP A 50 -3.13 -7.47 6.17
N VAL A 51 -4.25 -7.33 5.46
CA VAL A 51 -4.84 -8.38 4.64
C VAL A 51 -5.37 -7.77 3.34
N ALA A 52 -5.23 -8.49 2.23
CA ALA A 52 -5.74 -8.12 0.92
C ALA A 52 -6.25 -9.36 0.20
N TYR A 53 -7.36 -9.25 -0.50
CA TYR A 53 -7.95 -10.36 -1.27
C TYR A 53 -7.77 -10.13 -2.77
N CYS A 54 -7.23 -11.13 -3.47
CA CYS A 54 -7.12 -11.18 -4.92
C CYS A 54 -8.21 -12.09 -5.49
N ALA A 55 -9.28 -11.50 -5.99
CA ALA A 55 -10.41 -12.24 -6.56
C ALA A 55 -10.02 -13.08 -7.80
N GLU A 56 -9.11 -12.57 -8.64
CA GLU A 56 -8.70 -13.24 -9.90
C GLU A 56 -7.97 -14.57 -9.68
N LEU A 57 -7.26 -14.70 -8.55
CA LEU A 57 -6.48 -15.88 -8.20
C LEU A 57 -7.09 -16.64 -7.01
N ASP A 58 -8.15 -16.10 -6.43
CA ASP A 58 -8.75 -16.56 -5.18
C ASP A 58 -7.73 -16.72 -4.03
N LEU A 59 -6.83 -15.74 -3.93
CA LEU A 59 -5.76 -15.71 -2.93
C LEU A 59 -5.98 -14.60 -1.90
N LEU A 60 -5.70 -14.92 -0.65
CA LEU A 60 -5.59 -13.96 0.44
C LEU A 60 -4.11 -13.65 0.70
N LEU A 61 -3.70 -12.41 0.50
CA LEU A 61 -2.37 -11.93 0.87
C LEU A 61 -2.44 -11.28 2.25
N THR A 62 -1.46 -11.57 3.08
CA THR A 62 -1.34 -11.04 4.43
C THR A 62 0.11 -10.73 4.74
N GLY A 63 0.36 -9.83 5.68
CA GLY A 63 1.73 -9.60 6.10
C GLY A 63 1.87 -8.73 7.32
N LYS A 64 3.11 -8.69 7.81
CA LYS A 64 3.55 -7.90 8.95
C LYS A 64 5.08 -7.85 8.98
N ALA A 65 5.64 -6.69 9.28
CA ALA A 65 7.07 -6.49 9.55
C ALA A 65 8.00 -7.04 8.44
N GLY A 66 7.60 -6.84 7.18
CA GLY A 66 8.35 -7.29 6.00
C GLY A 66 8.09 -8.74 5.60
N SER A 67 7.34 -9.52 6.37
CA SER A 67 6.87 -10.84 5.93
C SER A 67 5.56 -10.69 5.18
N VAL A 68 5.44 -11.38 4.04
CA VAL A 68 4.23 -11.48 3.23
C VAL A 68 3.95 -12.95 2.98
N SER A 69 2.68 -13.36 3.12
CA SER A 69 2.24 -14.72 2.84
C SER A 69 0.99 -14.66 1.96
N ALA A 70 0.86 -15.59 1.02
CA ALA A 70 -0.39 -15.87 0.33
C ALA A 70 -0.99 -17.17 0.84
N LEU A 71 -2.31 -17.16 0.99
CA LEU A 71 -3.12 -18.27 1.44
C LEU A 71 -4.25 -18.47 0.42
N GLU A 72 -4.72 -19.70 0.28
CA GLU A 72 -5.99 -19.98 -0.40
C GLU A 72 -7.12 -19.26 0.36
N ALA A 73 -7.91 -18.42 -0.31
CA ALA A 73 -8.92 -17.61 0.37
C ALA A 73 -10.05 -18.46 1.00
N GLN A 74 -10.33 -19.62 0.41
CA GLN A 74 -11.44 -20.48 0.81
C GLN A 74 -11.13 -21.39 1.99
N THR A 75 -9.86 -21.72 2.20
CA THR A 75 -9.41 -22.73 3.18
C THR A 75 -8.43 -22.16 4.21
N GLY A 76 -7.75 -21.06 3.90
CA GLY A 76 -6.65 -20.54 4.70
C GLY A 76 -5.35 -21.35 4.58
N ASN A 77 -5.24 -22.29 3.64
CA ASN A 77 -4.03 -23.07 3.43
C ASN A 77 -2.90 -22.18 2.87
N PRO A 78 -1.64 -22.33 3.33
CA PRO A 78 -0.53 -21.56 2.83
C PRO A 78 -0.18 -21.94 1.38
N VAL A 79 0.03 -20.93 0.53
CA VAL A 79 0.46 -21.10 -0.86
C VAL A 79 1.94 -20.75 -1.00
N TRP A 80 2.33 -19.54 -0.57
CA TRP A 80 3.72 -19.11 -0.54
C TRP A 80 3.98 -18.10 0.57
N GLN A 81 5.26 -17.92 0.91
CA GLN A 81 5.71 -16.91 1.86
C GLN A 81 7.03 -16.28 1.39
N ALA A 82 7.14 -14.97 1.55
CA ALA A 82 8.30 -14.19 1.15
C ALA A 82 8.62 -13.09 2.16
N LYS A 83 9.88 -12.64 2.15
CA LYS A 83 10.30 -11.40 2.81
C LYS A 83 10.38 -10.30 1.78
N LEU A 84 9.59 -9.24 1.97
CA LEU A 84 9.52 -8.09 1.08
C LEU A 84 9.82 -6.80 1.86
N SER A 85 10.54 -5.89 1.22
CA SER A 85 10.72 -4.53 1.71
C SER A 85 9.61 -3.63 1.17
N GLY A 86 9.39 -2.49 1.83
CA GLY A 86 8.44 -1.47 1.37
C GLY A 86 6.98 -1.91 1.51
N LEU A 87 6.53 -2.20 2.72
CA LEU A 87 5.11 -2.46 3.01
C LEU A 87 4.36 -1.17 3.43
N PRO A 88 3.03 -1.09 3.25
CA PRO A 88 2.12 -2.12 2.71
C PRO A 88 2.25 -2.29 1.19
N ILE A 89 1.80 -3.43 0.67
CA ILE A 89 1.71 -3.66 -0.78
C ILE A 89 0.45 -3.02 -1.37
N MET A 90 0.45 -2.83 -2.68
CA MET A 90 -0.69 -2.39 -3.49
C MET A 90 -1.06 -3.52 -4.45
N LEU A 91 -2.13 -4.25 -4.14
CA LEU A 91 -2.60 -5.41 -4.91
C LEU A 91 -3.32 -4.96 -6.19
N ARG A 92 -2.99 -5.61 -7.31
CA ARG A 92 -3.49 -5.32 -8.67
C ARG A 92 -3.73 -6.63 -9.44
N GLY A 93 -4.65 -7.45 -8.94
CA GLY A 93 -5.00 -8.76 -9.53
C GLY A 93 -3.79 -9.71 -9.54
N LYS A 94 -3.39 -10.13 -10.75
CA LYS A 94 -2.21 -10.99 -10.98
C LYS A 94 -0.87 -10.38 -10.57
N THR A 95 -0.82 -9.08 -10.29
CA THR A 95 0.41 -8.43 -9.82
C THR A 95 0.19 -7.62 -8.55
N PHE A 96 1.27 -7.28 -7.85
CA PHE A 96 1.23 -6.26 -6.79
C PHE A 96 2.51 -5.42 -6.79
N LEU A 97 2.41 -4.22 -6.24
CA LEU A 97 3.53 -3.30 -6.07
C LEU A 97 3.89 -3.16 -4.59
N ASN A 98 5.16 -3.01 -4.28
CA ASN A 98 5.58 -2.54 -2.95
C ASN A 98 5.68 -0.99 -2.92
N GLN A 99 5.99 -0.42 -1.76
CA GLN A 99 6.15 1.03 -1.55
C GLN A 99 7.33 1.66 -2.33
N SER A 100 8.24 0.84 -2.87
CA SER A 100 9.28 1.30 -3.78
C SER A 100 8.83 1.24 -5.25
N GLY A 101 7.64 0.72 -5.54
CA GLY A 101 7.15 0.54 -6.91
C GLY A 101 7.79 -0.63 -7.65
N ILE A 102 8.36 -1.60 -6.92
CA ILE A 102 8.82 -2.88 -7.49
C ILE A 102 7.59 -3.74 -7.77
N LEU A 103 7.52 -4.34 -8.95
CA LEU A 103 6.39 -5.16 -9.40
C LEU A 103 6.66 -6.63 -9.11
N PHE A 104 5.67 -7.30 -8.51
CA PHE A 104 5.71 -8.71 -8.15
C PHE A 104 4.54 -9.46 -8.78
N ASP A 105 4.73 -10.75 -9.01
CA ASP A 105 3.69 -11.69 -9.39
C ASP A 105 2.91 -12.13 -8.13
N THR A 106 1.58 -11.98 -8.15
CA THR A 106 0.73 -12.30 -7.00
C THR A 106 0.66 -13.80 -6.73
N ALA A 107 0.76 -14.64 -7.75
CA ALA A 107 0.64 -16.10 -7.60
C ALA A 107 1.88 -16.73 -6.96
N THR A 108 3.05 -16.10 -7.09
CA THR A 108 4.34 -16.66 -6.67
C THR A 108 5.11 -15.80 -5.66
N GLY A 109 4.76 -14.52 -5.52
CA GLY A 109 5.49 -13.54 -4.70
C GLY A 109 6.85 -13.14 -5.28
N GLN A 110 7.18 -13.55 -6.51
CA GLN A 110 8.46 -13.26 -7.14
C GLN A 110 8.44 -11.90 -7.86
N PRO A 111 9.56 -11.15 -7.86
CA PRO A 111 9.65 -9.90 -8.60
C PRO A 111 9.58 -10.15 -10.11
N LEU A 112 8.67 -9.46 -10.79
CA LEU A 112 8.56 -9.45 -12.26
C LEU A 112 9.50 -8.43 -12.89
N ARG A 113 9.77 -7.34 -12.18
CA ARG A 113 10.71 -6.29 -12.57
C ARG A 113 11.39 -5.75 -11.32
N THR A 114 12.71 -5.57 -11.39
CA THR A 114 13.51 -5.00 -10.29
C THR A 114 13.74 -3.50 -10.41
N ASP A 115 13.62 -2.91 -11.61
CA ASP A 115 13.62 -1.45 -11.79
C ASP A 115 12.36 -0.84 -11.15
N PRO A 116 12.49 -0.06 -10.06
CA PRO A 116 11.33 0.45 -9.35
C PRO A 116 10.65 1.59 -10.12
N LEU A 117 9.31 1.56 -10.18
CA LEU A 117 8.53 2.64 -10.78
C LEU A 117 8.62 3.93 -9.97
N ILE A 118 8.75 3.83 -8.64
CA ILE A 118 8.91 5.00 -7.77
C ILE A 118 10.41 5.29 -7.67
N LYS A 119 10.87 6.27 -8.46
CA LYS A 119 12.26 6.74 -8.43
C LYS A 119 12.40 7.89 -7.45
N GLY A 120 13.50 7.88 -6.69
CA GLY A 120 13.75 8.88 -5.66
C GLY A 120 12.93 8.63 -4.38
N SER A 121 13.05 9.57 -3.45
CA SER A 121 12.28 9.56 -2.21
C SER A 121 11.91 11.00 -1.87
N GLY A 122 10.72 11.19 -1.31
CA GLY A 122 10.33 12.53 -0.91
C GLY A 122 8.87 12.58 -0.50
N GLY A 123 8.57 12.37 0.77
CA GLY A 123 7.19 12.46 1.19
C GLY A 123 6.96 11.76 2.51
N CYS A 124 5.85 12.10 3.15
CA CYS A 124 5.45 11.52 4.42
C CYS A 124 4.30 10.51 4.28
N ASN A 125 3.71 10.34 3.08
CA ASN A 125 2.69 9.32 2.84
C ASN A 125 3.30 8.04 2.24
N TYR A 126 2.52 6.97 2.29
CA TYR A 126 2.79 5.73 1.58
C TYR A 126 2.07 5.78 0.24
N ALA A 127 2.60 5.15 -0.80
CA ALA A 127 1.95 5.01 -2.08
C ALA A 127 0.67 4.16 -1.97
N VAL A 128 -0.36 4.58 -2.69
CA VAL A 128 -1.54 3.76 -3.02
C VAL A 128 -1.62 3.64 -4.53
N ALA A 129 -2.34 2.65 -5.06
CA ALA A 129 -2.47 2.48 -6.49
C ALA A 129 -3.91 2.15 -6.89
N SER A 130 -4.22 2.46 -8.15
CA SER A 130 -5.36 1.96 -8.89
C SER A 130 -4.88 1.06 -10.04
N GLU A 131 -5.79 0.72 -10.94
CA GLU A 131 -5.45 -0.05 -12.15
C GLU A 131 -4.35 0.64 -12.98
N HIS A 132 -4.40 1.97 -13.11
CA HIS A 132 -3.54 2.71 -14.02
C HIS A 132 -2.54 3.66 -13.34
N LEU A 133 -2.78 4.04 -12.09
CA LEU A 133 -2.01 5.06 -11.40
C LEU A 133 -1.41 4.56 -10.09
N ILE A 134 -0.18 4.97 -9.80
CA ILE A 134 0.36 5.00 -8.43
C ILE A 134 0.22 6.43 -7.93
N LEU A 135 -0.37 6.62 -6.77
CA LEU A 135 -0.61 7.91 -6.14
C LEU A 135 0.22 8.03 -4.88
N LEU A 136 1.03 9.07 -4.78
CA LEU A 136 1.97 9.23 -3.68
C LEU A 136 2.35 10.70 -3.48
N ARG A 137 3.08 10.95 -2.41
CA ARG A 137 3.81 12.19 -2.24
C ARG A 137 5.23 11.96 -2.72
N HIS A 138 5.61 12.73 -3.73
CA HIS A 138 6.98 12.85 -4.20
C HIS A 138 7.33 14.35 -4.27
N HIS A 139 7.90 14.86 -3.18
CA HIS A 139 8.00 16.28 -2.85
C HIS A 139 6.60 16.89 -2.64
N THR A 140 5.87 17.10 -3.72
CA THR A 140 4.46 17.51 -3.73
C THR A 140 3.54 16.30 -3.99
N ALA A 141 2.23 16.52 -4.09
CA ALA A 141 1.32 15.44 -4.51
C ALA A 141 1.69 14.99 -5.93
N ALA A 142 1.74 13.69 -6.18
CA ALA A 142 2.20 13.15 -7.45
C ALA A 142 1.43 11.88 -7.82
N TYR A 143 1.45 11.58 -9.11
CA TYR A 143 1.00 10.29 -9.62
C TYR A 143 1.99 9.73 -10.63
N ILE A 144 2.03 8.41 -10.76
CA ILE A 144 2.82 7.69 -11.76
C ILE A 144 1.84 6.91 -12.62
N GLU A 145 1.90 7.11 -13.92
CA GLU A 145 1.20 6.27 -14.88
C GLU A 145 1.91 4.92 -14.99
N ILE A 146 1.25 3.83 -14.61
CA ILE A 146 1.87 2.51 -14.51
C ILE A 146 2.35 2.01 -15.88
N ALA A 147 1.58 2.28 -16.94
CA ALA A 147 1.88 1.81 -18.29
C ALA A 147 3.18 2.41 -18.85
N THR A 148 3.45 3.67 -18.56
CA THR A 148 4.61 4.42 -19.09
C THR A 148 5.74 4.56 -18.06
N GLY A 149 5.44 4.39 -16.77
CA GLY A 149 6.34 4.71 -15.67
C GLY A 149 6.58 6.20 -15.47
N ARG A 150 5.81 7.07 -16.14
CA ARG A 150 5.97 8.52 -16.08
C ARG A 150 5.37 9.06 -14.77
N MET A 151 6.17 9.82 -14.03
CA MET A 151 5.73 10.55 -12.84
C MET A 151 5.32 11.97 -13.21
N GLU A 152 4.18 12.42 -12.69
CA GLU A 152 3.65 13.76 -12.84
C GLU A 152 3.40 14.38 -11.46
N HIS A 153 3.69 15.68 -11.33
CA HIS A 153 3.58 16.41 -10.06
C HIS A 153 2.43 17.41 -10.10
N LEU A 154 1.55 17.33 -9.10
CA LEU A 154 0.54 18.34 -8.82
C LEU A 154 1.17 19.45 -7.98
N LEU A 155 1.81 20.40 -8.66
CA LEU A 155 2.70 21.40 -8.05
C LEU A 155 2.06 22.19 -6.92
N ASN A 156 2.85 22.47 -5.88
CA ASN A 156 2.49 23.24 -4.68
C ASN A 156 1.41 22.65 -3.79
N ILE A 157 0.78 21.54 -4.20
CA ILE A 157 -0.26 20.86 -3.45
C ILE A 157 0.33 20.04 -2.32
N ARG A 158 -0.26 20.19 -1.14
CA ARG A 158 0.08 19.47 0.07
C ARG A 158 -0.89 18.30 0.28
N SER A 159 -0.40 17.06 0.13
CA SER A 159 -1.10 15.87 0.62
C SER A 159 -0.87 15.66 2.12
N GLY A 160 -1.77 14.92 2.78
CA GLY A 160 -1.58 14.45 4.15
C GLY A 160 -0.43 13.44 4.33
N CYS A 161 -0.05 13.19 5.59
CA CYS A 161 0.94 12.16 5.98
C CYS A 161 0.36 10.73 5.94
N SER A 162 -0.95 10.60 6.04
CA SER A 162 -1.68 9.45 5.54
C SER A 162 -1.99 9.71 4.07
N ASN A 163 -1.92 8.68 3.22
CA ASN A 163 -2.25 8.90 1.82
C ASN A 163 -3.70 9.43 1.73
N SER A 164 -3.82 10.58 1.09
CA SER A 164 -5.04 11.36 0.88
C SER A 164 -5.41 11.38 -0.61
N LEU A 165 -4.61 10.80 -1.49
CA LEU A 165 -4.84 10.76 -2.92
C LEU A 165 -5.58 9.45 -3.22
N ILE A 166 -6.88 9.55 -3.47
CA ILE A 166 -7.77 8.40 -3.58
C ILE A 166 -8.33 8.36 -5.00
N ALA A 167 -7.93 7.36 -5.77
CA ALA A 167 -8.62 7.03 -7.02
C ALA A 167 -9.98 6.41 -6.69
N ALA A 168 -11.04 6.94 -7.28
CA ALA A 168 -12.41 6.51 -7.11
C ALA A 168 -13.10 6.51 -8.49
N ASP A 169 -12.92 5.44 -9.24
CA ASP A 169 -13.62 5.14 -10.49
C ASP A 169 -13.73 6.33 -11.48
N GLY A 170 -12.58 6.86 -11.89
CA GLY A 170 -12.51 8.02 -12.80
C GLY A 170 -12.38 9.37 -12.09
N LEU A 171 -12.47 9.44 -10.77
CA LEU A 171 -12.12 10.64 -10.01
C LEU A 171 -10.87 10.43 -9.17
N LEU A 172 -9.98 11.43 -9.14
CA LEU A 172 -8.92 11.52 -8.13
C LEU A 172 -9.38 12.49 -7.03
N ASN A 173 -9.75 11.94 -5.88
CA ASN A 173 -10.16 12.72 -4.72
C ASN A 173 -8.98 12.96 -3.79
N ALA A 174 -8.87 14.18 -3.27
CA ALA A 174 -7.82 14.60 -2.36
C ALA A 174 -8.38 15.33 -1.14
N PRO A 175 -8.95 14.62 -0.15
CA PRO A 175 -9.29 15.20 1.15
C PRO A 175 -8.08 15.84 1.84
N ASN A 176 -8.34 16.93 2.57
CA ASN A 176 -7.30 17.61 3.34
C ASN A 176 -6.98 16.87 4.65
N PHE A 177 -6.02 15.95 4.61
CA PHE A 177 -5.45 15.28 5.79
C PHE A 177 -4.12 15.88 6.24
N SER A 178 -3.92 17.18 6.00
CA SER A 178 -2.67 17.86 6.33
C SER A 178 -2.75 18.78 7.55
N VAL A 179 -3.88 18.75 8.27
CA VAL A 179 -4.08 19.49 9.52
C VAL A 179 -3.04 19.05 10.56
N GLY A 180 -2.33 20.02 11.16
CA GLY A 180 -1.26 19.78 12.14
C GLY A 180 0.09 19.36 11.55
N CYS A 181 0.20 19.15 10.23
CA CYS A 181 1.47 18.87 9.57
C CYS A 181 2.22 20.18 9.24
N VAL A 182 3.54 20.22 9.47
CA VAL A 182 4.42 21.31 9.02
C VAL A 182 5.24 20.81 7.83
N CYS A 183 5.14 21.54 6.71
CA CYS A 183 5.78 21.18 5.44
C CYS A 183 5.84 22.36 4.47
N ASN A 184 6.81 22.36 3.55
CA ASN A 184 7.12 23.47 2.64
C ASN A 184 6.15 23.67 1.46
N TYR A 185 5.03 22.94 1.42
CA TYR A 185 4.04 23.04 0.34
C TYR A 185 2.84 23.84 0.85
N PRO A 186 2.58 25.03 0.27
CA PRO A 186 1.70 26.02 0.88
C PRO A 186 0.22 25.76 0.62
N LEU A 187 -0.14 25.05 -0.47
CA LEU A 187 -1.54 24.84 -0.81
C LEU A 187 -2.11 23.66 -0.02
N GLN A 188 -2.68 24.00 1.13
CA GLN A 188 -3.49 23.12 1.94
C GLN A 188 -4.98 23.28 1.56
N THR A 189 -5.50 22.36 0.75
CA THR A 189 -6.89 22.38 0.31
C THR A 189 -7.43 20.96 0.13
N PHE A 190 -8.74 20.84 -0.06
CA PHE A 190 -9.35 19.63 -0.61
C PHE A 190 -9.71 19.88 -2.08
N TYR A 191 -9.60 18.85 -2.92
CA TYR A 191 -9.98 18.94 -4.33
C TYR A 191 -10.36 17.57 -4.88
N ALA A 192 -10.99 17.58 -6.05
CA ALA A 192 -11.22 16.40 -6.87
C ALA A 192 -10.81 16.73 -8.31
N MET A 193 -10.24 15.75 -9.01
CA MET A 193 -9.88 15.87 -10.42
C MET A 193 -10.61 14.79 -11.21
N SER A 194 -11.05 15.15 -12.41
CA SER A 194 -11.54 14.23 -13.43
C SER A 194 -10.53 14.20 -14.58
N PRO A 195 -10.32 13.06 -15.25
CA PRO A 195 -9.54 13.02 -16.48
C PRO A 195 -10.18 13.92 -17.54
N MET A 196 -9.35 14.73 -18.21
CA MET A 196 -9.75 15.57 -19.35
C MET A 196 -8.74 15.38 -20.50
N PRO A 197 -8.87 14.29 -21.29
CA PRO A 197 -7.93 13.99 -22.38
C PRO A 197 -7.81 15.10 -23.43
N GLU A 198 -8.87 15.86 -23.65
CA GLU A 198 -8.95 16.98 -24.60
C GLU A 198 -7.98 18.13 -24.27
N VAL A 199 -7.48 18.19 -23.03
CA VAL A 199 -6.50 19.18 -22.57
C VAL A 199 -5.16 18.55 -22.17
N ALA A 200 -4.87 17.32 -22.62
CA ALA A 200 -3.61 16.63 -22.30
C ALA A 200 -2.35 17.42 -22.68
N ASP A 201 -2.44 18.31 -23.67
CA ASP A 201 -1.33 19.16 -24.09
C ASP A 201 -1.00 20.29 -23.09
N TRP A 202 -1.92 20.63 -22.18
CA TRP A 202 -1.68 21.68 -21.17
C TRP A 202 -0.68 21.26 -20.10
N SER A 203 -0.44 19.95 -19.94
CA SER A 203 0.54 19.42 -18.98
C SER A 203 1.93 19.23 -19.58
N ARG A 204 2.15 19.60 -20.85
CA ARG A 204 3.48 19.54 -21.48
C ARG A 204 4.31 20.77 -21.06
N PRO A 205 5.58 20.58 -20.65
CA PRO A 205 6.46 21.68 -20.27
C PRO A 205 6.82 22.59 -21.44
#